data_AF-A0A6A7JTJ9-F1
#
_entry.id   AF-A0A6A7JTJ9-F1
#
_cell.length_a   1.000
_cell.length_b   1.000
_cell.length_c   1.000
_cell.angle_alpha   90.00
_cell.angle_beta   90.00
_cell.angle_gamma   90.00
#
_symmetry.space_group_name_H-M   'P 1'
#
loop_
_entity.id
_entity.type
_entity.pdbx_description
1 polymer ?
#
loop_
_entity_poly.entity_id
_entity_poly.type
_entity_poly.pdbx_seq_one_letter_code
_entity_poly.pdbx_strand_id
1 'polypeptide(L)'
;MIAKNGNYTYDILIIGLGFNRDDFKISGVEEHTLAMQNFNNCLDIHKKLQEISLKDKCEVIVCGAGFSGIELLADLALHFKNIKLKCVEAMPMILPMFNKNLAQFAKQYLEKLGVEFYLNAKIEKCEKNSLIFEKNGQKEKIEADLILYTAGVKGNKVIENSSFFKSQRSKIEVNGFLNPIKQNQTMENIFVLGDCCALKDKKSGQFFPSSAQLAYQQGLYLAKIFNTNNKIKFYYHHKTTICSLGNNYAIAQIGNIHLKGKLPSYLKKLVEFKWILKLIGLKALLK
;
A
#
# COMPACT_ATOMS: atom_id res chain seq x y z
N MET A 1 10.44 -11.07 -16.32
CA MET A 1 10.42 -10.80 -17.77
C MET A 1 9.45 -9.65 -18.03
N ILE A 2 9.84 -8.61 -18.78
CA ILE A 2 9.01 -7.41 -19.02
C ILE A 2 8.12 -7.59 -20.27
N ALA A 3 8.68 -8.18 -21.33
CA ALA A 3 7.98 -8.47 -22.58
C ALA A 3 7.75 -9.98 -22.74
N LYS A 4 6.55 -10.38 -23.16
CA LYS A 4 6.23 -11.79 -23.46
C LYS A 4 6.53 -12.18 -24.92
N ASN A 5 6.45 -11.22 -25.84
CA ASN A 5 6.39 -11.49 -27.29
C ASN A 5 7.54 -10.84 -28.09
N GLY A 6 8.70 -10.62 -27.47
CA GLY A 6 9.88 -10.08 -28.18
C GLY A 6 10.77 -9.20 -27.32
N ASN A 7 11.76 -8.61 -27.98
CA ASN A 7 12.72 -7.67 -27.40
C ASN A 7 12.45 -6.26 -27.93
N TYR A 8 12.66 -5.25 -27.09
CA TYR A 8 12.46 -3.85 -27.45
C TYR A 8 13.72 -3.06 -27.10
N THR A 9 14.23 -2.30 -28.07
CA THR A 9 15.29 -1.31 -27.86
C THR A 9 14.68 0.00 -27.40
N TYR A 10 15.47 0.81 -26.69
CA TYR A 10 15.02 2.11 -26.18
C TYR A 10 16.15 3.13 -26.24
N ASP A 11 15.78 4.38 -26.50
CA ASP A 11 16.65 5.54 -26.27
C ASP A 11 16.50 6.03 -24.82
N ILE A 12 15.26 6.06 -24.33
CA ILE A 12 14.89 6.42 -22.96
C ILE A 12 14.02 5.31 -22.36
N LEU A 13 14.34 4.88 -21.14
CA LEU A 13 13.57 3.89 -20.40
C LEU A 13 12.93 4.51 -19.15
N ILE A 14 11.61 4.39 -19.01
CA ILE A 14 10.88 4.79 -17.80
C ILE A 14 10.32 3.54 -17.12
N ILE A 15 10.75 3.29 -15.89
CA ILE A 15 10.36 2.14 -15.08
C ILE A 15 9.28 2.56 -14.08
N GLY A 16 8.04 2.14 -14.34
CA GLY A 16 6.87 2.41 -13.51
C GLY A 16 6.02 1.16 -13.27
N LEU A 17 6.66 0.01 -13.01
CA LEU A 17 6.00 -1.31 -12.96
C LEU A 17 5.16 -1.58 -11.70
N GLY A 18 4.99 -0.58 -10.84
CA GLY A 18 4.20 -0.69 -9.61
C GLY A 18 4.88 -1.53 -8.52
N PHE A 19 4.07 -2.20 -7.71
CA PHE A 19 4.49 -2.96 -6.54
C PHE A 19 4.12 -4.44 -6.64
N ASN A 20 4.75 -5.25 -5.79
CA ASN A 20 4.29 -6.57 -5.42
C ASN A 20 4.16 -6.66 -3.89
N ARG A 21 3.41 -7.66 -3.39
CA ARG A 21 3.42 -7.98 -1.95
C ARG A 21 4.83 -8.31 -1.49
N ASP A 22 5.18 -7.86 -0.28
CA ASP A 22 6.41 -8.24 0.40
C ASP A 22 6.05 -9.13 1.58
N ASP A 23 6.36 -10.42 1.48
CA ASP A 23 6.10 -11.42 2.50
C ASP A 23 7.17 -11.45 3.60
N PHE A 24 8.24 -10.66 3.45
CA PHE A 24 9.42 -10.68 4.33
C PHE A 24 10.04 -12.07 4.52
N LYS A 25 9.81 -12.99 3.57
CA LYS A 25 10.20 -14.41 3.65
C LYS A 25 9.61 -15.14 4.86
N ILE A 26 8.46 -14.69 5.36
CA ILE A 26 7.72 -15.36 6.42
C ILE A 26 7.08 -16.63 5.83
N SER A 27 7.34 -17.77 6.47
CA SER A 27 6.88 -19.08 6.00
C SER A 27 5.36 -19.12 5.86
N GLY A 28 4.87 -19.60 4.70
CA GLY A 28 3.44 -19.79 4.44
C GLY A 28 2.67 -18.53 4.04
N VAL A 29 3.27 -17.33 4.11
CA VAL A 29 2.58 -16.09 3.69
C VAL A 29 2.25 -16.14 2.21
N GLU A 30 3.19 -16.59 1.37
CA GLU A 30 2.99 -16.66 -0.07
C GLU A 30 1.86 -17.65 -0.43
N GLU A 31 1.80 -18.79 0.27
CA GLU A 31 0.96 -19.94 -0.02
C GLU A 31 -0.44 -19.87 0.61
N HIS A 32 -0.57 -19.27 1.80
CA HIS A 32 -1.77 -19.35 2.63
C HIS A 32 -2.49 -18.02 2.83
N THR A 33 -2.04 -16.94 2.18
CA THR A 33 -2.68 -15.62 2.28
C THR A 33 -3.06 -15.04 0.92
N LEU A 34 -4.08 -14.19 0.90
CA LEU A 34 -4.45 -13.37 -0.26
C LEU A 34 -4.06 -11.91 -0.04
N ALA A 35 -3.71 -11.20 -1.11
CA ALA A 35 -3.32 -9.79 -1.04
C ALA A 35 -4.01 -8.97 -2.14
N MET A 36 -4.37 -7.72 -1.81
CA MET A 36 -4.96 -6.77 -2.76
C MET A 36 -3.86 -6.14 -3.63
N GLN A 37 -3.54 -6.78 -4.76
CA GLN A 37 -2.49 -6.30 -5.66
C GLN A 37 -3.02 -5.71 -6.96
N ASN A 38 -4.15 -6.22 -7.47
CA ASN A 38 -4.77 -5.78 -8.71
C ASN A 38 -6.27 -6.10 -8.68
N PHE A 39 -6.99 -5.61 -9.69
CA PHE A 39 -8.44 -5.76 -9.79
C PHE A 39 -8.90 -7.21 -9.74
N ASN A 40 -8.25 -8.13 -10.46
CA ASN A 40 -8.64 -9.54 -10.49
C ASN A 40 -8.47 -10.20 -9.13
N ASN A 41 -7.34 -9.97 -8.45
CA ASN A 41 -7.14 -10.50 -7.10
C ASN A 41 -8.17 -9.94 -6.10
N CYS A 42 -8.57 -8.68 -6.24
CA CYS A 42 -9.64 -8.11 -5.41
C CYS A 42 -11.01 -8.75 -5.71
N LEU A 43 -11.32 -9.07 -6.97
CA LEU A 43 -12.53 -9.81 -7.33
C LEU A 43 -12.54 -11.22 -6.73
N ASP A 44 -11.41 -11.93 -6.78
CA ASP A 44 -11.28 -13.26 -6.20
C ASP A 44 -11.46 -13.22 -4.67
N ILE A 45 -10.83 -12.23 -4.00
CA ILE A 45 -11.03 -11.99 -2.57
C ILE A 45 -12.50 -11.70 -2.26
N HIS A 46 -13.16 -10.86 -3.06
CA HIS A 46 -14.56 -10.51 -2.84
C HIS A 46 -15.49 -11.72 -2.97
N LYS A 47 -15.31 -12.55 -4.01
CA LYS A 47 -16.07 -13.80 -4.17
C LYS A 47 -15.87 -14.75 -3.00
N LYS A 48 -14.61 -14.95 -2.58
CA LYS A 48 -14.30 -15.80 -1.43
C LYS A 48 -14.93 -15.28 -0.14
N LEU A 49 -14.92 -13.96 0.08
CA LEU A 49 -15.60 -13.33 1.22
C LEU A 49 -17.11 -13.57 1.20
N GLN A 50 -17.76 -13.43 0.04
CA GLN A 50 -19.18 -13.75 -0.12
C GLN A 50 -19.47 -15.21 0.26
N GLU A 51 -18.69 -16.15 -0.26
CA GLU A 51 -18.84 -17.59 0.03
C GLU A 51 -18.69 -17.91 1.52
N ILE A 52 -17.62 -17.43 2.17
CA ILE A 52 -17.36 -17.74 3.58
C ILE A 52 -18.33 -17.01 4.52
N SER A 53 -18.86 -15.86 4.11
CA SER A 53 -19.80 -15.07 4.93
C SER A 53 -21.20 -15.70 5.05
N LEU A 54 -21.51 -16.72 4.24
CA LEU A 54 -22.73 -17.51 4.36
C LEU A 54 -22.68 -18.52 5.53
N LYS A 55 -21.50 -18.76 6.11
CA LYS A 55 -21.34 -19.61 7.29
C LYS A 55 -21.73 -18.86 8.56
N ASP A 56 -22.30 -19.57 9.54
CA ASP A 56 -22.70 -18.99 10.83
C ASP A 56 -21.52 -18.43 11.66
N LYS A 57 -20.31 -18.94 11.44
CA LYS A 57 -19.08 -18.52 12.11
C LYS A 57 -17.93 -18.52 11.12
N CYS A 58 -17.53 -17.33 10.68
CA CYS A 58 -16.41 -17.14 9.77
C CYS A 58 -15.38 -16.22 10.42
N GLU A 59 -14.11 -16.62 10.44
CA GLU A 59 -13.02 -15.81 10.98
C GLU A 59 -12.09 -15.32 9.87
N VAL A 60 -11.84 -14.00 9.82
CA VAL A 60 -10.95 -13.37 8.85
C VAL A 60 -9.85 -12.63 9.58
N ILE A 61 -8.59 -12.94 9.24
CA ILE A 61 -7.42 -12.23 9.74
C ILE A 61 -6.90 -11.26 8.68
N VAL A 62 -6.69 -9.99 9.07
CA VAL A 62 -5.95 -9.00 8.29
C VAL A 62 -4.56 -8.81 8.91
N CYS A 63 -3.52 -9.18 8.17
CA CYS A 63 -2.13 -8.99 8.57
C CYS A 63 -1.67 -7.57 8.21
N GLY A 64 -1.25 -6.80 9.21
CA GLY A 64 -0.84 -5.40 9.09
C GLY A 64 -1.99 -4.44 9.39
N ALA A 65 -1.72 -3.48 10.28
CA ALA A 65 -2.61 -2.36 10.64
C ALA A 65 -2.10 -1.03 10.07
N GLY A 66 -1.43 -1.11 8.91
CA GLY A 66 -1.08 0.03 8.09
C GLY A 66 -2.29 0.60 7.34
N PHE A 67 -2.03 1.55 6.44
CA PHE A 67 -3.08 2.29 5.74
C PHE A 67 -4.10 1.37 5.03
N SER A 68 -3.62 0.46 4.19
CA SER A 68 -4.48 -0.47 3.43
C SER A 68 -5.21 -1.47 4.32
N GLY A 69 -4.57 -1.95 5.39
CA GLY A 69 -5.18 -2.89 6.33
C GLY A 69 -6.35 -2.27 7.08
N ILE A 70 -6.21 -1.01 7.52
CA ILE A 70 -7.29 -0.29 8.20
C ILE A 70 -8.47 0.05 7.28
N GLU A 71 -8.21 0.53 6.05
CA GLU A 71 -9.31 0.76 5.09
C GLU A 71 -10.06 -0.55 4.79
N LEU A 72 -9.33 -1.65 4.59
CA LEU A 72 -9.91 -2.97 4.37
C LEU A 72 -10.74 -3.46 5.56
N LEU A 73 -10.21 -3.38 6.78
CA LEU A 73 -10.92 -3.79 8.00
C LEU A 73 -12.23 -3.01 8.16
N ALA A 74 -12.21 -1.71 7.89
CA ALA A 74 -13.40 -0.88 7.99
C ALA A 74 -14.47 -1.29 6.98
N ASP A 75 -14.08 -1.52 5.72
CA ASP A 75 -15.00 -1.98 4.68
C ASP A 75 -15.55 -3.36 5.01
N LEU A 76 -14.71 -4.31 5.45
CA LEU A 76 -15.14 -5.65 5.83
C LEU A 76 -16.14 -5.62 7.00
N ALA A 77 -15.84 -4.87 8.05
CA ALA A 77 -16.69 -4.81 9.24
C ALA A 77 -18.09 -4.21 8.96
N LEU A 78 -18.19 -3.32 7.97
CA LEU A 78 -19.46 -2.70 7.60
C LEU A 78 -20.29 -3.54 6.63
N HIS A 79 -19.65 -4.30 5.73
CA HIS A 79 -20.34 -5.06 4.68
C HIS A 79 -20.63 -6.51 5.08
N PHE A 80 -19.81 -7.11 5.95
CA PHE A 80 -19.93 -8.51 6.36
C PHE A 80 -20.17 -8.61 7.87
N LYS A 81 -21.44 -8.64 8.29
CA LYS A 81 -21.80 -8.64 9.72
C LYS A 81 -21.56 -9.98 10.44
N ASN A 82 -21.48 -11.07 9.68
CA ASN A 82 -21.33 -12.43 10.23
C ASN A 82 -19.87 -12.90 10.28
N ILE A 83 -18.90 -12.05 9.94
CA ILE A 83 -17.48 -12.39 10.03
C ILE A 83 -16.86 -11.79 11.28
N LYS A 84 -16.08 -12.59 11.98
CA LYS A 84 -15.22 -12.13 13.06
C LYS A 84 -13.90 -11.65 12.47
N LEU A 85 -13.56 -10.39 12.72
CA LEU A 85 -12.37 -9.75 12.17
C LEU A 85 -11.26 -9.65 13.22
N LYS A 86 -10.08 -10.14 12.86
CA LYS A 86 -8.86 -10.03 13.67
C LYS A 86 -7.80 -9.27 12.86
N CYS A 87 -7.06 -8.38 13.49
CA CYS A 87 -5.94 -7.67 12.88
C CYS A 87 -4.66 -7.97 13.66
N VAL A 88 -3.62 -8.42 12.97
CA VAL A 88 -2.31 -8.73 13.58
C VAL A 88 -1.27 -7.75 13.06
N GLU A 89 -0.63 -7.01 13.96
CA GLU A 89 0.34 -5.95 13.66
C GLU A 89 1.57 -6.06 14.57
N ALA A 90 2.75 -6.02 13.95
CA ALA A 90 4.03 -6.12 14.66
C ALA A 90 4.34 -4.88 15.49
N MET A 91 3.84 -3.71 15.07
CA MET A 91 4.04 -2.44 15.77
C MET A 91 3.08 -2.28 16.96
N PRO A 92 3.44 -1.43 17.95
CA PRO A 92 2.58 -1.13 19.10
C PRO A 92 1.36 -0.26 18.76
N MET A 93 1.29 0.30 17.53
CA MET A 93 0.24 1.23 17.12
C MET A 93 -0.18 0.97 15.68
N ILE A 94 -1.49 1.06 15.43
CA ILE A 94 -2.03 1.10 14.06
C ILE A 94 -1.69 2.43 13.40
N LEU A 95 -1.67 2.48 12.07
CA LEU A 95 -1.46 3.71 11.30
C LEU A 95 -0.28 4.56 11.82
N PRO A 96 0.95 4.02 11.89
CA PRO A 96 2.09 4.72 12.49
C PRO A 96 2.48 6.03 11.77
N MET A 97 1.95 6.24 10.55
CA MET A 97 2.11 7.47 9.79
C MET A 97 1.18 8.62 10.21
N PHE A 98 0.17 8.35 11.03
CA PHE A 98 -0.76 9.36 11.56
C PHE A 98 -0.38 9.77 12.99
N ASN A 99 -0.85 10.95 13.39
CA ASN A 99 -0.80 11.35 14.80
C ASN A 99 -1.50 10.32 15.71
N LYS A 100 -0.94 10.08 16.90
CA LYS A 100 -1.44 9.11 17.89
C LYS A 100 -2.94 9.24 18.18
N ASN A 101 -3.47 10.45 18.24
CA ASN A 101 -4.89 10.68 18.52
C ASN A 101 -5.80 10.22 17.37
N LEU A 102 -5.36 10.37 16.12
CA LEU A 102 -6.10 9.88 14.95
C LEU A 102 -6.03 8.36 14.86
N ALA A 103 -4.85 7.78 15.09
CA ALA A 103 -4.68 6.33 15.13
C ALA A 103 -5.53 5.68 16.24
N GLN A 104 -5.50 6.25 17.45
CA GLN A 104 -6.32 5.77 18.57
C GLN A 104 -7.81 5.86 18.28
N PHE A 105 -8.26 6.97 17.67
CA PHE A 105 -9.64 7.12 17.26
C PHE A 105 -10.06 6.05 16.24
N ALA A 106 -9.25 5.81 15.21
CA ALA A 106 -9.53 4.78 14.21
C ALA A 106 -9.60 3.37 14.83
N LYS A 107 -8.70 3.06 15.77
CA LYS A 107 -8.70 1.79 16.51
C LYS A 107 -10.00 1.62 17.28
N GLN A 108 -10.39 2.61 18.09
CA GLN A 108 -11.64 2.58 18.86
C GLN A 108 -12.88 2.48 17.97
N TYR A 109 -12.86 3.14 16.81
CA TYR A 109 -13.94 3.03 15.83
C TYR A 109 -14.10 1.59 15.32
N LEU A 110 -13.00 0.94 14.94
CA LEU A 110 -13.01 -0.44 14.43
C LEU A 110 -13.31 -1.47 15.53
N GLU A 111 -12.82 -1.26 16.76
CA GLU A 111 -13.17 -2.11 17.90
C GLU A 111 -14.68 -2.08 18.19
N LYS A 112 -15.33 -0.91 18.05
CA LYS A 112 -16.79 -0.79 18.13
C LYS A 112 -17.53 -1.52 17.01
N LEU A 113 -16.87 -1.76 15.88
CA LEU A 113 -17.39 -2.57 14.78
C LEU A 113 -17.04 -4.06 14.94
N GLY A 114 -16.43 -4.47 16.05
CA GLY A 114 -16.11 -5.88 16.35
C GLY A 114 -14.75 -6.36 15.84
N VAL A 115 -13.85 -5.45 15.45
CA VAL A 115 -12.47 -5.83 15.06
C VAL A 115 -11.62 -6.05 16.31
N GLU A 116 -11.01 -7.23 16.42
CA GLU A 116 -10.03 -7.56 17.46
C GLU A 116 -8.59 -7.22 17.00
N PHE A 117 -7.83 -6.47 17.79
CA PHE A 117 -6.46 -6.09 17.46
C PHE A 117 -5.42 -6.84 18.31
N TYR A 118 -4.46 -7.45 17.63
CA TYR A 118 -3.25 -8.04 18.19
C TYR A 118 -2.08 -7.13 17.79
N LEU A 119 -1.75 -6.17 18.67
CA LEU A 119 -0.59 -5.29 18.51
C LEU A 119 0.63 -5.88 19.21
N ASN A 120 1.84 -5.41 18.84
CA ASN A 120 3.11 -6.04 19.25
C ASN A 120 3.14 -7.54 18.93
N ALA A 121 2.48 -7.93 17.85
CA ALA A 121 2.29 -9.31 17.43
C ALA A 121 3.00 -9.53 16.10
N LYS A 122 4.24 -10.04 16.16
CA LYS A 122 5.07 -10.27 14.98
C LYS A 122 4.70 -11.62 14.37
N ILE A 123 4.19 -11.60 13.14
CA ILE A 123 3.86 -12.83 12.40
C ILE A 123 5.13 -13.64 12.16
N GLU A 124 5.10 -14.93 12.51
CA GLU A 124 6.20 -15.87 12.29
C GLU A 124 5.90 -16.88 11.18
N LYS A 125 4.64 -17.32 11.06
CA LYS A 125 4.23 -18.33 10.10
C LYS A 125 2.74 -18.22 9.80
N CYS A 126 2.38 -18.37 8.52
CA CYS A 126 1.01 -18.63 8.12
C CYS A 126 0.86 -20.13 7.80
N GLU A 127 -0.27 -20.69 8.19
CA GLU A 127 -0.71 -22.03 7.79
C GLU A 127 -2.07 -21.89 7.08
N LYS A 128 -2.54 -22.94 6.43
CA LYS A 128 -3.76 -22.90 5.60
C LYS A 128 -4.97 -22.25 6.29
N ASN A 129 -5.18 -22.55 7.58
CA ASN A 129 -6.33 -22.09 8.36
C ASN A 129 -5.92 -21.41 9.68
N SER A 130 -4.66 -20.97 9.81
CA SER A 130 -4.22 -20.34 11.06
C SER A 130 -2.99 -19.46 10.87
N LEU A 131 -2.83 -18.50 11.78
CA LEU A 131 -1.69 -17.60 11.85
C LEU A 131 -0.96 -17.81 13.17
N ILE A 132 0.36 -17.91 13.11
CA ILE A 132 1.24 -17.98 14.27
C ILE A 132 2.01 -16.66 14.36
N PHE A 133 1.99 -16.05 15.54
CA PHE A 133 2.70 -14.82 15.82
C PHE A 133 3.37 -14.87 17.19
N GLU A 134 4.45 -14.11 17.35
CA GLU A 134 5.10 -13.86 18.63
C GLU A 134 4.57 -12.57 19.24
N LYS A 135 4.17 -12.63 20.51
CA LYS A 135 3.76 -11.47 21.30
C LYS A 135 4.29 -11.63 22.72
N ASN A 136 4.93 -10.60 23.25
CA ASN A 136 5.57 -10.63 24.58
C ASN A 136 6.52 -11.84 24.78
N GLY A 137 7.24 -12.25 23.73
CA GLY A 137 8.14 -13.41 23.77
C GLY A 137 7.45 -14.78 23.78
N GLN A 138 6.12 -14.83 23.61
CA GLN A 138 5.34 -16.07 23.54
C GLN A 138 4.74 -16.25 22.16
N LYS A 139 4.74 -17.50 21.67
CA LYS A 139 4.09 -17.85 20.40
C LYS A 139 2.61 -18.13 20.67
N GLU A 140 1.77 -17.42 19.94
CA GLU A 140 0.32 -17.62 19.93
C GLU A 140 -0.13 -18.10 18.55
N LYS A 141 -1.21 -18.88 18.52
CA LYS A 141 -1.83 -19.37 17.28
C LYS A 141 -3.30 -18.97 17.29
N ILE A 142 -3.76 -18.39 16.19
CA ILE A 142 -5.17 -18.05 15.97
C ILE A 142 -5.65 -18.67 14.67
N GLU A 143 -6.88 -19.18 14.67
CA GLU A 143 -7.53 -19.77 13.49
C GLU A 143 -8.17 -18.70 12.60
N ALA A 144 -8.35 -19.03 11.32
CA ALA A 144 -9.09 -18.25 10.34
C ALA A 144 -9.53 -19.08 9.12
N ASP A 145 -10.68 -18.74 8.55
CA ASP A 145 -11.14 -19.20 7.24
C ASP A 145 -10.41 -18.48 6.09
N LEU A 146 -9.97 -17.24 6.34
CA LEU A 146 -9.27 -16.42 5.36
C LEU A 146 -8.23 -15.51 6.03
N ILE A 147 -7.02 -15.49 5.47
CA ILE A 147 -5.94 -14.59 5.88
C ILE A 147 -5.66 -13.62 4.73
N LEU A 148 -5.83 -12.33 4.99
CA LEU A 148 -5.58 -11.23 4.06
C LEU A 148 -4.29 -10.52 4.47
N TYR A 149 -3.34 -10.39 3.55
CA TYR A 149 -2.02 -9.84 3.85
C TYR A 149 -1.87 -8.40 3.31
N THR A 150 -1.63 -7.46 4.21
CA THR A 150 -1.47 -6.02 3.92
C THR A 150 -0.21 -5.40 4.55
N ALA A 151 0.62 -6.21 5.21
CA ALA A 151 1.71 -5.73 6.08
C ALA A 151 2.94 -5.21 5.33
N GLY A 152 3.04 -5.43 4.01
CA GLY A 152 4.21 -5.03 3.25
C GLY A 152 4.03 -5.06 1.75
N VAL A 153 4.65 -4.07 1.09
CA VAL A 153 4.84 -4.04 -0.36
C VAL A 153 6.30 -3.79 -0.69
N LYS A 154 6.75 -4.40 -1.78
CA LYS A 154 8.07 -4.21 -2.41
C LYS A 154 7.89 -3.74 -3.85
N GLY A 155 8.96 -3.30 -4.50
CA GLY A 155 8.89 -3.01 -5.93
C GLY A 155 8.59 -4.27 -6.76
N ASN A 156 8.41 -4.10 -8.07
CA ASN A 156 7.98 -5.19 -8.93
C ASN A 156 9.02 -6.35 -8.98
N LYS A 157 8.57 -7.62 -9.03
CA LYS A 157 9.41 -8.83 -9.16
C LYS A 157 10.34 -8.79 -10.38
N VAL A 158 9.99 -8.03 -11.42
CA VAL A 158 10.90 -7.76 -12.54
C VAL A 158 12.22 -7.13 -12.09
N ILE A 159 12.16 -6.18 -11.15
CA ILE A 159 13.34 -5.50 -10.61
C ILE A 159 14.14 -6.45 -9.72
N GLU A 160 13.44 -7.23 -8.90
CA GLU A 160 14.03 -8.27 -8.05
C GLU A 160 14.86 -9.28 -8.85
N ASN A 161 14.30 -9.73 -9.97
CA ASN A 161 14.89 -10.75 -10.83
C ASN A 161 15.89 -10.18 -11.84
N SER A 162 16.13 -8.86 -11.81
CA SER A 162 17.08 -8.21 -12.71
C SER A 162 18.46 -8.18 -12.09
N SER A 163 19.44 -8.81 -12.74
CA SER A 163 20.86 -8.67 -12.38
C SER A 163 21.45 -7.32 -12.78
N PHE A 164 20.73 -6.55 -13.62
CA PHE A 164 21.18 -5.25 -14.11
C PHE A 164 21.04 -4.14 -13.06
N PHE A 165 20.02 -4.21 -12.21
CA PHE A 165 19.74 -3.18 -11.21
C PHE A 165 20.11 -3.65 -9.80
N LYS A 166 20.98 -2.90 -9.12
CA LYS A 166 21.11 -3.01 -7.67
C LYS A 166 19.86 -2.43 -7.04
N SER A 167 19.12 -3.27 -6.32
CA SER A 167 17.87 -2.91 -5.66
C SER A 167 17.81 -3.45 -4.23
N GLN A 168 17.01 -2.80 -3.39
CA GLN A 168 16.68 -3.28 -2.04
C GLN A 168 15.16 -3.31 -1.91
N ARG A 169 14.60 -4.45 -1.46
CA ARG A 169 13.14 -4.71 -1.50
C ARG A 169 12.56 -4.37 -2.88
N SER A 170 13.29 -4.77 -3.93
CA SER A 170 12.93 -4.55 -5.33
C SER A 170 12.72 -3.08 -5.73
N LYS A 171 13.27 -2.14 -4.94
CA LYS A 171 13.28 -0.70 -5.24
C LYS A 171 14.67 -0.25 -5.63
N ILE A 172 14.76 0.59 -6.65
CA ILE A 172 15.99 1.20 -7.14
C ILE A 172 16.14 2.56 -6.48
N GLU A 173 17.26 2.79 -5.81
CA GLU A 173 17.58 4.11 -5.26
C GLU A 173 17.84 5.09 -6.42
N VAL A 174 17.23 6.27 -6.35
CA VAL A 174 17.34 7.30 -7.39
C VAL A 174 17.88 8.62 -6.86
N ASN A 175 18.47 9.42 -7.77
CA ASN A 175 18.84 10.80 -7.49
C ASN A 175 17.62 11.75 -7.57
N GLY A 176 17.89 13.05 -7.38
CA GLY A 176 16.86 14.10 -7.51
C GLY A 176 16.35 14.34 -8.94
N PHE A 177 16.83 13.60 -9.94
CA PHE A 177 16.33 13.61 -11.33
C PHE A 177 15.60 12.30 -11.68
N LEU A 178 15.40 11.42 -10.68
CA LEU A 178 14.74 10.12 -10.81
C LEU A 178 15.54 9.09 -11.62
N ASN A 179 16.84 9.32 -11.85
CA ASN A 179 17.73 8.34 -12.44
C ASN A 179 18.29 7.37 -11.38
N PRO A 180 18.48 6.08 -11.70
CA PRO A 180 19.15 5.12 -10.83
C PRO A 180 20.52 5.62 -10.34
N ILE A 181 20.81 5.38 -9.06
CA ILE A 181 22.14 5.57 -8.49
C ILE A 181 22.67 4.28 -7.88
N LYS A 182 23.96 4.27 -7.53
CA LYS A 182 24.68 3.11 -6.97
C LYS A 182 24.70 1.90 -7.93
N GLN A 183 24.53 2.14 -9.22
CA GLN A 183 24.60 1.11 -10.26
C GLN A 183 26.05 0.92 -10.72
N ASN A 184 26.32 -0.13 -11.50
CA ASN A 184 27.67 -0.40 -12.04
C ASN A 184 28.09 0.60 -13.12
N GLN A 185 27.14 1.32 -13.70
CA GLN A 185 27.36 2.37 -14.70
C GLN A 185 26.38 3.52 -14.50
N THR A 186 26.72 4.69 -15.03
CA THR A 186 25.82 5.85 -15.07
C THR A 186 24.65 5.57 -16.03
N MET A 187 23.42 5.91 -15.62
CA MET A 187 22.19 5.60 -16.34
C MET A 187 21.32 6.87 -16.54
N GLU A 188 21.80 7.83 -17.32
CA GLU A 188 21.12 9.13 -17.52
C GLU A 188 19.81 9.04 -18.32
N ASN A 189 19.68 8.02 -19.17
CA ASN A 189 18.50 7.79 -19.99
C ASN A 189 17.49 6.82 -19.35
N ILE A 190 17.72 6.38 -18.11
CA ILE A 190 16.81 5.51 -17.37
C ILE A 190 16.21 6.30 -16.20
N PHE A 191 14.90 6.24 -16.06
CA PHE A 191 14.14 6.88 -14.99
C PHE A 191 13.31 5.85 -14.24
N VAL A 192 13.24 5.94 -12.92
CA VAL A 192 12.45 5.01 -12.08
C VAL A 192 11.45 5.80 -11.25
N LEU A 193 10.18 5.39 -11.32
CA LEU A 193 9.06 6.06 -10.67
C LEU A 193 8.21 5.11 -9.82
N GLY A 194 7.32 5.71 -9.03
CA GLY A 194 6.33 5.02 -8.23
C GLY A 194 6.95 4.01 -7.27
N ASP A 195 6.35 2.84 -7.16
CA ASP A 195 6.73 1.87 -6.12
C ASP A 195 8.02 1.10 -6.41
N CYS A 196 8.55 1.20 -7.62
CA CYS A 196 9.89 0.72 -7.97
C CYS A 196 11.00 1.70 -7.56
N CYS A 197 10.65 2.94 -7.19
CA CYS A 197 11.58 4.00 -6.86
C CYS A 197 11.81 4.11 -5.34
N ALA A 198 13.07 4.18 -4.92
CA ALA A 198 13.46 4.57 -3.57
C ALA A 198 14.08 5.97 -3.60
N LEU A 199 13.25 6.99 -3.34
CA LEU A 199 13.68 8.39 -3.29
C LEU A 199 13.88 8.84 -1.85
N LYS A 200 15.06 9.36 -1.53
CA LYS A 200 15.34 9.96 -0.21
C LYS A 200 14.81 11.37 -0.10
N ASP A 201 14.16 11.65 1.01
CA ASP A 201 13.94 13.00 1.48
C ASP A 201 15.28 13.60 1.92
N LYS A 202 15.67 14.72 1.31
CA LYS A 202 16.91 15.41 1.65
C LYS A 202 16.89 16.01 3.05
N LYS A 203 15.71 16.30 3.60
CA LYS A 203 15.57 16.92 4.92
C LYS A 203 15.77 15.89 6.02
N SER A 204 15.05 14.76 5.95
CA SER A 204 15.11 13.71 6.97
C SER A 204 16.16 12.63 6.72
N GLY A 205 16.68 12.50 5.49
CA GLY A 205 17.56 11.41 5.07
C GLY A 205 16.84 10.06 4.88
N GLN A 206 15.54 9.99 5.20
CA GLN A 206 14.73 8.79 5.07
C GLN A 206 14.14 8.65 3.66
N PHE A 207 13.75 7.44 3.28
CA PHE A 207 13.03 7.21 2.04
C PHE A 207 11.58 7.67 2.16
N PHE A 208 11.06 8.34 1.13
CA PHE A 208 9.63 8.60 1.05
C PHE A 208 8.85 7.28 0.95
N PRO A 209 7.69 7.16 1.62
CA PRO A 209 6.85 5.99 1.47
C PRO A 209 6.27 5.91 0.05
N SER A 210 6.10 4.68 -0.42
CA SER A 210 5.36 4.36 -1.65
C SER A 210 3.94 4.92 -1.57
N SER A 211 3.55 5.70 -2.57
CA SER A 211 2.20 6.25 -2.67
C SER A 211 1.85 6.66 -4.10
N ALA A 212 0.56 6.57 -4.43
CA ALA A 212 0.04 7.09 -5.69
C ALA A 212 0.33 8.59 -5.85
N GLN A 213 0.38 9.35 -4.75
CA GLN A 213 0.68 10.77 -4.77
C GLN A 213 2.12 11.06 -5.22
N LEU A 214 3.09 10.30 -4.71
CA LEU A 214 4.49 10.38 -5.14
C LEU A 214 4.63 9.98 -6.61
N ALA A 215 4.07 8.81 -6.98
CA ALA A 215 4.11 8.30 -8.35
C ALA A 215 3.55 9.31 -9.36
N TYR A 216 2.40 9.91 -9.03
CA TYR A 216 1.76 10.93 -9.87
C TYR A 216 2.63 12.19 -10.04
N GLN A 217 3.22 12.71 -8.96
CA GLN A 217 4.09 13.88 -9.04
C GLN A 217 5.37 13.59 -9.84
N GLN A 218 5.94 12.40 -9.70
CA GLN A 218 7.09 11.95 -10.48
C GLN A 218 6.77 11.88 -11.98
N GLY A 219 5.59 11.36 -12.35
CA GLY A 219 5.14 11.34 -13.75
C GLY A 219 4.97 12.74 -14.35
N LEU A 220 4.32 13.66 -13.61
CA LEU A 220 4.20 15.06 -14.05
C LEU A 220 5.55 15.74 -14.19
N TYR A 221 6.48 15.45 -13.28
CA TYR A 221 7.83 15.97 -13.33
C TYR A 221 8.56 15.50 -14.61
N LEU A 222 8.54 14.20 -14.92
CA LEU A 222 9.18 13.69 -16.14
C LEU A 222 8.57 14.30 -17.40
N ALA A 223 7.24 14.38 -17.48
CA ALA A 223 6.56 15.02 -18.60
C ALA A 223 7.01 16.48 -18.79
N LYS A 224 7.15 17.23 -17.69
CA LYS A 224 7.62 18.62 -17.72
C LYS A 224 9.07 18.72 -18.23
N ILE A 225 10.00 17.91 -17.71
CA ILE A 225 11.41 18.03 -18.09
C ILE A 225 11.64 17.61 -19.55
N PHE A 226 10.92 16.59 -20.05
CA PHE A 226 11.03 16.18 -21.45
C PHE A 226 10.45 17.20 -22.42
N ASN A 227 9.35 17.88 -22.04
CA ASN A 227 8.76 18.91 -22.90
C ASN A 227 9.53 20.23 -22.91
N THR A 228 10.36 20.49 -21.89
CA THR A 228 11.02 21.80 -21.73
C THR A 228 12.54 21.73 -21.81
N ASN A 229 13.12 20.54 -21.91
CA ASN A 229 14.57 20.29 -21.79
C ASN A 229 15.21 20.91 -20.53
N ASN A 230 14.40 21.17 -19.49
CA ASN A 230 14.86 21.75 -18.23
C ASN A 230 15.49 20.69 -17.33
N LYS A 231 16.66 20.99 -16.77
CA LYS A 231 17.34 20.15 -15.77
C LYS A 231 17.06 20.63 -14.34
N ILE A 232 15.78 20.59 -13.94
CA ILE A 232 15.38 20.90 -12.54
C ILE A 232 15.28 19.61 -11.72
N LYS A 233 15.56 19.69 -10.41
CA LYS A 233 15.41 18.54 -9.49
C LYS A 233 13.94 18.33 -9.13
N PHE A 234 13.54 17.07 -8.96
CA PHE A 234 12.27 16.66 -8.39
C PHE A 234 12.22 16.96 -6.89
N TYR A 235 11.11 17.55 -6.46
CA TYR A 235 10.79 17.75 -5.05
C TYR A 235 9.39 17.20 -4.79
N TYR A 236 9.28 16.27 -3.85
CA TYR A 236 7.98 15.74 -3.46
C TYR A 236 7.28 16.71 -2.51
N HIS A 237 6.06 17.10 -2.88
CA HIS A 237 5.20 17.92 -2.05
C HIS A 237 4.04 17.06 -1.52
N HIS A 238 4.21 16.50 -0.33
CA HIS A 238 3.12 15.81 0.36
C HIS A 238 1.99 16.81 0.64
N LYS A 239 0.75 16.42 0.29
CA LYS A 239 -0.46 17.25 0.42
C LYS A 239 -1.26 16.85 1.64
N THR A 240 -1.93 15.70 1.55
CA THR A 240 -2.81 15.19 2.59
C THR A 240 -2.77 13.67 2.57
N THR A 241 -3.09 13.09 3.73
CA THR A 241 -3.27 11.66 3.94
C THR A 241 -4.66 11.47 4.55
N ILE A 242 -5.57 10.77 3.87
CA ILE A 242 -6.95 10.53 4.32
C ILE A 242 -7.26 9.04 4.26
N CYS A 243 -7.37 8.40 5.42
CA CYS A 243 -7.68 6.98 5.56
C CYS A 243 -9.19 6.81 5.80
N SER A 244 -9.89 6.11 4.90
CA SER A 244 -11.29 5.78 5.10
C SER A 244 -11.47 4.80 6.25
N LEU A 245 -12.56 4.99 6.99
CA LEU A 245 -13.09 4.06 7.96
C LEU A 245 -14.49 3.67 7.47
N GLY A 246 -14.53 3.06 6.29
CA GLY A 246 -15.75 2.78 5.54
C GLY A 246 -16.23 3.94 4.65
N ASN A 247 -17.46 3.80 4.13
CA ASN A 247 -18.02 4.72 3.14
C ASN A 247 -18.36 6.13 3.65
N ASN A 248 -18.55 6.29 4.97
CA ASN A 248 -19.10 7.51 5.58
C ASN A 248 -18.23 8.10 6.67
N TYR A 249 -17.08 7.51 6.98
CA TYR A 249 -16.19 7.98 8.03
C TYR A 249 -14.75 7.90 7.56
N ALA A 250 -13.90 8.80 8.05
CA ALA A 250 -12.48 8.81 7.74
C ALA A 250 -11.70 9.56 8.83
N ILE A 251 -10.38 9.39 8.81
CA ILE A 251 -9.42 10.27 9.48
C ILE A 251 -8.54 10.95 8.43
N ALA A 252 -8.21 12.22 8.64
CA ALA A 252 -7.36 12.98 7.74
C ALA A 252 -6.30 13.76 8.50
N GLN A 253 -5.10 13.82 7.93
CA GLN A 253 -4.00 14.66 8.38
C GLN A 253 -3.56 15.59 7.25
N ILE A 254 -3.62 16.90 7.50
CA ILE A 254 -3.27 17.97 6.57
C ILE A 254 -2.30 18.90 7.31
N GLY A 255 -1.00 18.68 7.16
CA GLY A 255 0.00 19.33 8.01
C GLY A 255 -0.28 19.06 9.48
N ASN A 256 -0.54 20.11 10.26
CA ASN A 256 -0.88 20.04 11.69
C ASN A 256 -2.38 19.92 11.97
N ILE A 257 -3.23 19.98 10.93
CA ILE A 257 -4.68 19.87 11.07
C ILE A 257 -5.07 18.39 11.04
N HIS A 258 -5.81 17.97 12.07
CA HIS A 258 -6.31 16.61 12.24
C HIS A 258 -7.84 16.61 12.18
N LEU A 259 -8.41 15.86 11.23
CA LEU A 259 -9.86 15.75 11.07
C LEU A 259 -10.29 14.29 11.25
N LYS A 260 -11.50 14.11 11.77
CA LYS A 260 -12.17 12.81 11.90
C LYS A 260 -13.66 12.99 11.60
N GLY A 261 -14.33 11.98 11.08
CA GLY A 261 -15.77 12.05 10.84
C GLY A 261 -16.21 11.90 9.39
N LYS A 262 -17.43 12.36 9.14
CA LYS A 262 -18.01 12.42 7.79
C LYS A 262 -17.28 13.44 6.90
N LEU A 263 -16.84 14.57 7.48
CA LEU A 263 -16.14 15.62 6.73
C LEU A 263 -14.89 15.09 5.99
N PRO A 264 -13.91 14.43 6.63
CA PRO A 264 -12.77 13.87 5.90
C PRO A 264 -13.17 12.77 4.90
N SER A 265 -14.27 12.05 5.13
CA SER A 265 -14.78 11.06 4.14
C SER A 265 -15.24 11.75 2.85
N TYR A 266 -15.98 12.86 2.96
CA TYR A 266 -16.32 13.68 1.78
C TYR A 266 -15.08 14.28 1.10
N LEU A 267 -14.10 14.75 1.87
CA LEU A 267 -12.83 15.24 1.32
C LEU A 267 -12.09 14.15 0.52
N LYS A 268 -12.08 12.90 1.01
CA LYS A 268 -11.48 11.77 0.29
C LYS A 268 -12.15 11.56 -1.07
N LYS A 269 -13.48 11.52 -1.11
CA LYS A 269 -14.26 11.38 -2.37
C LYS A 269 -13.95 12.51 -3.35
N LEU A 270 -13.80 13.75 -2.88
CA LEU A 270 -13.41 14.88 -3.73
C LEU A 270 -11.97 14.74 -4.27
N VAL A 271 -11.04 14.27 -3.45
CA VAL A 271 -9.65 14.01 -3.87
C VAL A 271 -9.60 12.93 -4.94
N GLU A 272 -10.34 11.83 -4.75
CA GLU A 272 -10.45 10.72 -5.70
C GLU A 272 -11.11 11.17 -7.01
N PHE A 273 -12.23 11.88 -6.93
CA PHE A 273 -12.92 12.44 -8.10
C PHE A 273 -12.02 13.40 -8.89
N LYS A 274 -11.31 14.30 -8.21
CA LYS A 274 -10.32 15.19 -8.85
C LYS A 274 -9.21 14.39 -9.54
N TRP A 275 -8.83 13.24 -8.99
CA TRP A 275 -7.83 12.37 -9.58
C TRP A 275 -8.34 11.69 -10.86
N ILE A 276 -9.58 11.18 -10.84
CA ILE A 276 -10.23 10.62 -12.03
C ILE A 276 -10.36 11.69 -13.12
N LEU A 277 -10.82 12.89 -12.79
CA LEU A 277 -10.87 14.03 -13.74
C LEU A 277 -9.51 14.35 -14.37
N LYS A 278 -8.42 14.25 -13.60
CA LYS A 278 -7.06 14.47 -14.11
C LYS A 278 -6.57 13.38 -15.05
N LEU A 279 -7.05 12.15 -14.89
CA LEU A 279 -6.62 11.00 -15.69
C LEU A 279 -7.42 10.86 -16.99
N ILE A 280 -8.74 11.00 -16.93
CA ILE A 280 -9.64 10.74 -18.08
C ILE A 280 -10.40 11.99 -18.56
N GLY A 281 -10.11 13.17 -17.99
CA GLY A 281 -10.74 14.43 -18.36
C GLY A 281 -12.22 14.49 -17.99
N LEU A 282 -12.98 15.33 -18.71
CA LEU A 282 -14.43 15.51 -18.48
C LEU A 282 -15.26 14.24 -18.70
N LYS A 283 -14.71 13.20 -19.34
CA LYS A 283 -15.36 11.88 -19.45
C LYS A 283 -15.63 11.24 -18.08
N ALA A 284 -14.94 11.69 -17.03
CA ALA A 284 -15.21 11.29 -15.66
C ALA A 284 -16.60 11.72 -15.14
N LEU A 285 -17.22 12.74 -15.73
CA LEU A 285 -18.54 13.24 -15.32
C LEU A 285 -19.71 12.38 -15.81
N LEU A 286 -19.43 11.46 -16.74
CA LEU A 286 -20.42 10.61 -17.41
C LEU A 286 -20.49 9.18 -16.84
N LYS A 287 -19.72 8.91 -15.78
CA LYS A 287 -19.67 7.63 -15.05
C LYS A 287 -19.95 7.88 -13.58
#